data_AF-A0A9P6TIG8-F1
#
_entry.id   AF-A0A9P6TIG8-F1
#
_cell.length_a   1.000
_cell.length_b   1.000
_cell.length_c   1.000
_cell.angle_alpha   90.00
_cell.angle_beta   90.00
_cell.angle_gamma   90.00
#
_symmetry.space_group_name_H-M   'P 1'
#
loop_
_entity.id
_entity.type
_entity.pdbx_description
1 polymer ?
#
loop_
_entity_poly.entity_id
_entity_poly.type
_entity_poly.pdbx_seq_one_letter_code
_entity_poly.pdbx_strand_id
1 'polypeptide(L)'
;MEEEEQEEEEVVDATWVESAINVDVRLSNPASSYGRSDPYLLNFPGFATASPAAYFLHFLPVDHIQNVVIPAINEHARKQLLSWVDVNYVEYLTWIMLCLIMTVCKFTDRKAYWRKSACPYVLNIDFTEFMEMDRFDSIGQMHVFVAPDGQRSHGDALYQPRSFLTAFNDHMVHTMAPGRYMCIDESMNQWLGMGMPNIKK
;
A
#
# COMPACT_ATOMS: atom_id res chain seq x y z
N MET A 1 -26.21 -2.73 -51.00
CA MET A 1 -25.59 -4.04 -51.23
C MET A 1 -24.63 -4.17 -50.08
N GLU A 2 -25.10 -4.83 -49.02
CA GLU A 2 -24.39 -4.98 -47.75
C GLU A 2 -23.27 -5.99 -47.97
N GLU A 3 -22.05 -5.62 -47.57
CA GLU A 3 -20.93 -6.56 -47.52
C GLU A 3 -21.04 -7.32 -46.20
N GLU A 4 -21.34 -8.61 -46.30
CA GLU A 4 -21.39 -9.54 -45.17
C GLU A 4 -19.97 -9.71 -44.60
N GLU A 5 -19.78 -9.34 -43.33
CA GLU A 5 -18.60 -9.70 -42.54
C GLU A 5 -18.55 -11.23 -42.42
N GLN A 6 -17.55 -11.85 -43.04
CA GLN A 6 -17.24 -13.26 -42.81
C GLN A 6 -16.66 -13.39 -41.40
N GLU A 7 -17.39 -14.05 -40.50
CA GLU A 7 -16.86 -14.52 -39.22
C GLU A 7 -15.67 -15.44 -39.49
N GLU A 8 -14.47 -15.02 -39.09
CA GLU A 8 -13.30 -15.90 -39.05
C GLU A 8 -13.58 -17.03 -38.07
N GLU A 9 -13.72 -18.27 -38.58
CA GLU A 9 -13.85 -19.47 -37.75
C GLU A 9 -12.63 -19.54 -36.81
N GLU A 10 -12.90 -19.41 -35.51
CA GLU A 10 -11.92 -19.55 -34.45
C GLU A 10 -11.38 -20.99 -34.49
N VAL A 11 -10.20 -21.17 -35.09
CA VAL A 11 -9.51 -22.46 -35.14
C VAL A 11 -9.05 -22.79 -33.73
N VAL A 12 -9.86 -23.57 -33.01
CA VAL A 12 -9.50 -24.12 -31.71
C VAL A 12 -8.28 -25.03 -31.90
N ASP A 13 -7.14 -24.61 -31.36
CA ASP A 13 -5.93 -25.42 -31.35
C ASP A 13 -6.19 -26.71 -30.56
N ALA A 14 -6.31 -27.82 -31.29
CA ALA A 14 -6.58 -29.14 -30.75
C ALA A 14 -5.30 -29.85 -30.26
N THR A 15 -4.17 -29.14 -30.10
CA THR A 15 -2.92 -29.71 -29.56
C THR A 15 -2.91 -29.79 -28.03
N TRP A 16 -4.02 -30.23 -27.43
CA TRP A 16 -4.08 -30.54 -26.00
C TRP A 16 -3.30 -31.82 -25.73
N VAL A 17 -2.07 -31.68 -25.24
CA VAL A 17 -1.30 -32.79 -24.68
C VAL A 17 -1.70 -32.95 -23.22
N GLU A 18 -2.13 -34.15 -22.83
CA GLU A 18 -2.39 -34.49 -21.43
C GLU A 18 -1.12 -34.23 -20.62
N SER A 19 -1.16 -33.26 -19.71
CA SER A 19 -0.06 -32.93 -18.82
C SER A 19 -0.56 -32.89 -17.39
N ALA A 20 0.29 -33.32 -16.46
CA ALA A 20 -0.01 -33.24 -15.05
C ALA A 20 -0.04 -31.76 -14.61
N ILE A 21 -1.25 -31.22 -14.45
CA ILE A 21 -1.45 -29.91 -13.86
C ILE A 21 -1.30 -30.07 -12.34
N ASN A 22 -0.18 -29.61 -11.79
CA ASN A 22 -0.06 -29.44 -10.35
C ASN A 22 -0.89 -28.21 -9.94
N VAL A 23 -2.14 -28.45 -9.56
CA VAL A 23 -2.97 -27.42 -8.94
C VAL A 23 -2.42 -27.19 -7.54
N ASP A 24 -1.91 -25.98 -7.29
CA ASP A 24 -1.49 -25.58 -5.95
C ASP A 24 -2.68 -25.66 -4.99
N VAL A 25 -2.64 -26.63 -4.09
CA VAL A 25 -3.74 -26.93 -3.16
C VAL A 25 -4.03 -25.74 -2.22
N ARG A 26 -3.08 -24.79 -2.09
CA ARG A 26 -3.29 -23.53 -1.35
C ARG A 26 -4.35 -22.63 -2.00
N LEU A 27 -4.50 -22.72 -3.33
CA LEU A 27 -5.46 -21.95 -4.12
C LEU A 27 -6.82 -22.65 -4.24
N SER A 28 -6.90 -23.96 -3.99
CA SER A 28 -8.11 -24.75 -4.26
C SER A 28 -9.07 -24.86 -3.08
N ASN A 29 -8.64 -24.57 -1.84
CA ASN A 29 -9.50 -24.60 -0.67
C ASN A 29 -9.30 -23.36 0.23
N PRO A 30 -10.21 -22.38 0.17
CA PRO A 30 -10.17 -21.14 0.97
C PRO A 30 -10.07 -21.37 2.48
N ALA A 31 -10.60 -22.50 2.98
CA ALA A 31 -10.53 -22.85 4.40
C ALA A 31 -9.12 -23.34 4.84
N SER A 32 -8.26 -23.70 3.88
CA SER A 32 -6.90 -24.18 4.12
C SER A 32 -5.81 -23.15 3.76
N SER A 33 -6.15 -22.13 2.97
CA SER A 33 -5.22 -21.12 2.45
C SER A 33 -4.50 -20.32 3.55
N TYR A 34 -5.17 -20.14 4.69
CA TYR A 34 -4.63 -19.43 5.86
C TYR A 34 -4.46 -20.31 7.11
N GLY A 35 -4.97 -21.56 7.07
CA GLY A 35 -4.98 -22.47 8.23
C GLY A 35 -3.67 -23.25 8.44
N ARG A 36 -2.72 -23.15 7.50
CA ARG A 36 -1.40 -23.78 7.57
C ARG A 36 -0.27 -22.77 7.38
N SER A 37 -0.37 -21.60 7.98
CA SER A 37 0.83 -20.80 8.23
C SER A 37 1.66 -21.58 9.23
N ASP A 38 2.80 -22.10 8.79
CA ASP A 38 3.75 -22.75 9.70
C ASP A 38 4.13 -21.69 10.77
N PRO A 39 3.88 -21.93 12.06
CA PRO A 39 4.22 -20.99 13.12
C PRO A 39 5.71 -20.64 13.15
N TYR A 40 6.58 -21.42 12.49
CA TYR A 40 7.99 -21.10 12.31
C TYR A 40 8.27 -20.06 11.22
N LEU A 41 7.31 -19.80 10.31
CA LEU A 41 7.48 -18.84 9.21
C LEU A 41 7.01 -17.42 9.56
N LEU A 42 6.08 -17.28 10.49
CA LEU A 42 5.60 -15.98 10.94
C LEU A 42 5.80 -15.84 12.44
N ASN A 43 6.69 -14.93 12.84
CA ASN A 43 6.99 -14.65 14.23
C ASN A 43 5.91 -13.75 14.87
N PHE A 44 4.66 -14.19 14.79
CA PHE A 44 3.49 -13.45 15.26
C PHE A 44 2.70 -14.27 16.29
N PRO A 45 2.86 -13.99 17.60
CA PRO A 45 2.09 -14.65 18.63
C PRO A 45 0.58 -14.46 18.43
N GLY A 46 -0.18 -15.56 18.39
CA GLY A 46 -1.63 -15.50 18.20
C GLY A 46 -2.08 -15.21 16.76
N PHE A 47 -1.20 -15.38 15.76
CA PHE A 47 -1.52 -15.14 14.34
C PHE A 47 -2.83 -15.79 13.89
N ALA A 48 -3.14 -17.00 14.35
CA ALA A 48 -4.34 -17.74 13.95
C ALA A 48 -5.65 -17.02 14.33
N THR A 49 -5.62 -16.16 15.35
CA THR A 49 -6.78 -15.40 15.85
C THR A 49 -6.61 -13.89 15.69
N ALA A 50 -5.52 -13.44 15.07
CA ALA A 50 -5.23 -12.03 14.93
C ALA A 50 -6.16 -11.37 13.91
N SER A 51 -6.58 -10.14 14.20
CA SER A 51 -7.36 -9.34 13.27
C SER A 51 -6.49 -8.86 12.10
N PRO A 52 -7.08 -8.52 10.94
CA PRO A 52 -6.33 -7.93 9.82
C PRO A 52 -5.54 -6.68 10.22
N ALA A 53 -6.07 -5.85 11.13
CA ALA A 53 -5.36 -4.69 11.65
C ALA A 53 -4.12 -5.07 12.48
N ALA A 54 -4.21 -6.14 13.28
CA ALA A 54 -3.07 -6.65 14.04
C ALA A 54 -1.98 -7.20 13.11
N TYR A 55 -2.35 -7.90 12.03
CA TYR A 55 -1.40 -8.29 10.98
C TYR A 55 -0.74 -7.07 10.34
N PHE A 56 -1.52 -6.07 9.92
CA PHE A 56 -0.99 -4.86 9.29
C PHE A 56 0.05 -4.17 10.18
N LEU A 57 -0.28 -3.96 11.45
CA LEU A 57 0.64 -3.35 12.41
C LEU A 57 1.86 -4.22 12.69
N HIS A 58 1.70 -5.55 12.69
CA HIS A 58 2.81 -6.48 12.92
C HIS A 58 3.90 -6.37 11.83
N PHE A 59 3.55 -6.04 10.59
CA PHE A 59 4.52 -5.87 9.50
C PHE A 59 5.11 -4.45 9.39
N LEU A 60 4.59 -3.48 10.14
CA LEU A 60 5.10 -2.11 10.10
C LEU A 60 6.24 -1.90 11.12
N PRO A 61 7.27 -1.10 10.78
CA PRO A 61 8.30 -0.68 11.73
C PRO A 61 7.74 0.44 12.62
N VAL A 62 6.82 0.08 13.52
CA VAL A 62 6.05 1.02 14.37
C VAL A 62 6.97 1.94 15.17
N ASP A 63 8.03 1.40 15.76
CA ASP A 63 8.98 2.18 16.56
C ASP A 63 9.67 3.27 15.72
N HIS A 64 10.02 2.97 14.47
CA HIS A 64 10.62 3.95 13.56
C HIS A 64 9.61 5.01 13.12
N ILE A 65 8.35 4.61 12.88
CA ILE A 65 7.28 5.54 12.56
C ILE A 65 7.07 6.55 13.70
N GLN A 66 6.97 6.06 14.94
CA GLN A 66 6.70 6.89 16.10
C GLN A 66 7.88 7.80 16.47
N ASN A 67 9.11 7.27 16.41
CA ASN A 67 10.28 7.98 16.93
C ASN A 67 11.03 8.80 15.86
N VAL A 68 10.81 8.53 14.58
CA VAL A 68 11.54 9.20 13.48
C VAL A 68 10.59 9.89 12.51
N VAL A 69 9.67 9.16 11.90
CA VAL A 69 8.83 9.69 10.81
C VAL A 69 7.89 10.78 11.33
N ILE A 70 7.10 10.50 12.38
CA ILE A 70 6.14 11.48 12.91
C ILE A 70 6.84 12.75 13.42
N PRO A 71 7.93 12.68 14.20
CA PRO A 71 8.70 13.86 14.58
C PRO A 71 9.24 14.63 13.38
N ALA A 72 9.74 13.95 12.34
CA ALA A 72 10.26 14.59 11.13
C ALA A 72 9.17 15.36 10.36
N ILE A 73 7.98 14.77 10.19
CA ILE A 73 6.82 15.45 9.58
C ILE A 73 6.49 16.72 10.35
N ASN A 74 6.37 16.61 11.68
CA ASN A 74 5.99 17.75 12.52
C ASN A 74 7.05 18.85 12.53
N GLU A 75 8.33 18.49 12.57
CA GLU A 75 9.41 19.46 12.49
C GLU A 75 9.43 20.16 11.12
N HIS A 76 9.26 19.42 10.03
CA HIS A 76 9.22 19.98 8.69
C HIS A 76 8.01 20.92 8.52
N ALA A 77 6.84 20.46 8.93
CA ALA A 77 5.60 21.21 8.78
C ALA A 77 5.60 22.51 9.60
N ARG A 78 6.10 22.52 10.84
CA ARG A 78 6.21 23.75 11.66
C ARG A 78 7.11 24.81 11.03
N LYS A 79 8.09 24.42 10.21
CA LYS A 79 8.96 25.37 9.48
C LYS A 79 8.25 26.00 8.28
N GLN A 80 7.23 25.35 7.72
CA GLN A 80 6.54 25.76 6.50
C GLN A 80 5.15 26.38 6.78
N LEU A 81 4.46 25.92 7.83
CA LEU A 81 3.08 26.26 8.14
C LEU A 81 2.98 26.78 9.58
N LEU A 82 2.58 28.05 9.72
CA LEU A 82 2.43 28.71 11.03
C LEU A 82 1.32 28.10 11.90
N SER A 83 0.28 27.54 11.28
CA SER A 83 -0.89 26.96 11.97
C SER A 83 -0.85 25.43 12.03
N TRP A 84 0.34 24.82 11.93
CA TRP A 84 0.47 23.36 11.99
C TRP A 84 0.07 22.82 13.36
N VAL A 85 -0.80 21.82 13.35
CA VAL A 85 -1.07 20.97 14.52
C VAL A 85 -0.27 19.69 14.34
N ASP A 86 0.52 19.34 15.36
CA ASP A 86 1.36 18.15 15.34
C ASP A 86 0.54 16.88 15.13
N VAL A 87 0.97 16.07 14.17
CA VAL A 87 0.44 14.74 13.91
C VAL A 87 0.88 13.81 15.03
N ASN A 88 -0.06 13.06 15.58
CA ASN A 88 0.23 12.00 16.55
C ASN A 88 0.14 10.61 15.89
N TYR A 89 0.49 9.57 16.64
CA TYR A 89 0.50 8.20 16.12
C TYR A 89 -0.87 7.72 15.63
N VAL A 90 -1.94 8.02 16.37
CA VAL A 90 -3.30 7.61 15.99
C VAL A 90 -3.73 8.31 14.72
N GLU A 91 -3.50 9.62 14.62
CA GLU A 91 -3.82 10.40 13.42
C GLU A 91 -3.02 9.93 12.20
N TYR A 92 -1.73 9.61 12.38
CA TYR A 92 -0.89 9.07 11.32
C TYR A 92 -1.40 7.72 10.82
N LEU A 93 -1.77 6.80 11.72
CA LEU A 93 -2.37 5.52 11.33
C LEU A 93 -3.70 5.71 10.63
N THR A 94 -4.54 6.63 11.07
CA THR A 94 -5.78 6.99 10.36
C THR A 94 -5.47 7.44 8.94
N TRP A 95 -4.50 8.34 8.76
CA TRP A 95 -4.09 8.80 7.43
C TRP A 95 -3.62 7.64 6.52
N ILE A 96 -2.80 6.72 7.05
CA ILE A 96 -2.36 5.52 6.32
C ILE A 96 -3.53 4.58 5.98
N MET A 97 -4.49 4.39 6.89
CA MET A 97 -5.67 3.56 6.63
C MET A 97 -6.55 4.16 5.52
N LEU A 98 -6.72 5.48 5.50
CA LEU A 98 -7.44 6.16 4.42
C LEU A 98 -6.73 5.95 3.07
N CYS A 99 -5.40 6.10 3.03
CA CYS A 99 -4.60 5.77 1.85
C CYS A 99 -4.80 4.31 1.40
N LEU A 100 -4.83 3.36 2.34
CA LEU A 100 -5.05 1.94 2.05
C LEU A 100 -6.43 1.68 1.47
N ILE A 101 -7.49 2.28 2.02
CA ILE A 101 -8.85 2.17 1.47
C ILE A 101 -8.90 2.70 0.03
N MET A 102 -8.21 3.80 -0.28
CA MET A 102 -8.15 4.35 -1.63
C MET A 102 -7.48 3.40 -2.64
N THR A 103 -6.64 2.46 -2.20
CA THR A 103 -6.06 1.43 -3.09
C THR A 103 -7.07 0.36 -3.50
N VAL A 104 -8.02 0.05 -2.61
CA VAL A 104 -9.03 -1.01 -2.80
C VAL A 104 -10.27 -0.44 -3.49
N CYS A 105 -10.78 0.69 -2.99
CA CYS A 105 -11.95 1.37 -3.51
C CYS A 105 -11.49 2.50 -4.43
N LYS A 106 -11.35 2.25 -5.73
CA LYS A 106 -10.84 3.26 -6.67
C LYS A 106 -11.96 4.15 -7.19
N PHE A 107 -11.85 5.46 -6.94
CA PHE A 107 -12.66 6.48 -7.59
C PHE A 107 -11.80 7.31 -8.55
N THR A 108 -12.43 7.81 -9.62
CA THR A 108 -11.78 8.71 -10.57
C THR A 108 -11.46 10.08 -9.95
N ASP A 109 -12.33 10.57 -9.07
CA ASP A 109 -12.15 11.82 -8.34
C ASP A 109 -11.87 11.53 -6.87
N ARG A 110 -10.76 12.06 -6.35
CA ARG A 110 -10.39 11.97 -4.93
C ARG A 110 -11.43 12.62 -4.02
N LYS A 111 -12.14 13.65 -4.47
CA LYS A 111 -13.18 14.28 -3.65
C LYS A 111 -14.35 13.34 -3.36
N ALA A 112 -14.51 12.26 -4.15
CA ALA A 112 -15.54 11.26 -3.92
C ALA A 112 -15.39 10.54 -2.56
N TYR A 113 -14.17 10.42 -2.02
CA TYR A 113 -13.94 9.81 -0.70
C TYR A 113 -14.43 10.66 0.49
N TRP A 114 -14.71 11.95 0.27
CA TRP A 114 -15.26 12.87 1.27
C TRP A 114 -16.71 13.28 0.95
N ARG A 115 -17.36 12.55 0.05
CA ARG A 115 -18.72 12.89 -0.37
C ARG A 115 -19.74 12.21 0.52
N LYS A 116 -20.60 13.00 1.15
CA LYS A 116 -21.85 12.51 1.76
C LYS A 116 -22.89 12.28 0.67
N SER A 117 -23.18 11.01 0.34
CA SER A 117 -24.26 10.64 -0.56
C SER A 117 -25.32 9.81 0.15
N ALA A 118 -26.60 10.21 0.00
CA ALA A 118 -27.73 9.42 0.46
C ALA A 118 -28.20 8.38 -0.59
N CYS A 119 -27.49 8.25 -1.71
CA CYS A 119 -27.87 7.33 -2.80
C CYS A 119 -27.54 5.88 -2.42
N PRO A 120 -28.52 4.97 -2.35
CA PRO A 120 -28.28 3.56 -1.97
C PRO A 120 -27.58 2.75 -3.07
N TYR A 121 -27.47 3.29 -4.29
CA TYR A 121 -26.91 2.60 -5.45
C TYR A 121 -25.45 2.96 -5.74
N VAL A 122 -24.86 3.87 -4.96
CA VAL A 122 -23.46 4.28 -5.10
C VAL A 122 -22.74 3.91 -3.81
N LEU A 123 -21.56 3.29 -3.94
CA LEU A 123 -20.68 3.05 -2.80
C LEU A 123 -20.39 4.40 -2.12
N ASN A 124 -20.96 4.61 -0.94
CA ASN A 124 -20.78 5.83 -0.17
C ASN A 124 -19.61 5.63 0.79
N ILE A 125 -18.49 6.28 0.51
CA ILE A 125 -17.33 6.35 1.40
C ILE A 125 -17.27 7.79 1.91
N ASP A 126 -17.34 7.97 3.22
CA ASP A 126 -17.22 9.28 3.86
C ASP A 126 -16.05 9.30 4.83
N PHE A 127 -14.91 9.82 4.38
CA PHE A 127 -13.73 9.99 5.20
C PHE A 127 -13.83 11.14 6.20
N THR A 128 -14.85 12.00 6.09
CA THR A 128 -15.03 13.16 6.99
C THR A 128 -15.18 12.73 8.45
N GLU A 129 -15.70 11.52 8.72
CA GLU A 129 -15.79 10.98 10.07
C GLU A 129 -14.43 10.67 10.71
N PHE A 130 -13.38 10.52 9.90
CA PHE A 130 -12.04 10.12 10.34
C PHE A 130 -11.01 11.26 10.21
N MET A 131 -11.07 12.01 9.11
CA MET A 131 -10.13 13.08 8.81
C MET A 131 -10.71 14.03 7.76
N GLU A 132 -10.64 15.33 8.00
CA GLU A 132 -11.00 16.34 7.00
C GLU A 132 -10.07 16.28 5.78
N MET A 133 -10.60 16.56 4.58
CA MET A 133 -9.84 16.47 3.33
C MET A 133 -8.62 17.40 3.33
N ASP A 134 -8.77 18.63 3.84
CA ASP A 134 -7.69 19.60 3.94
C ASP A 134 -6.58 19.11 4.87
N ARG A 135 -6.93 18.41 5.95
CA ARG A 135 -5.95 17.82 6.88
C ARG A 135 -5.22 16.65 6.23
N PHE A 136 -5.94 15.77 5.54
CA PHE A 136 -5.36 14.67 4.77
C PHE A 136 -4.35 15.17 3.74
N ASP A 137 -4.72 16.22 2.98
CA ASP A 137 -3.85 16.85 1.99
C ASP A 137 -2.65 17.53 2.62
N SER A 138 -2.84 18.23 3.75
CA SER A 138 -1.76 18.90 4.47
C SER A 138 -0.72 17.89 5.00
N ILE A 139 -1.17 16.74 5.54
CA ILE A 139 -0.27 15.66 5.95
C ILE A 139 0.49 15.11 4.74
N GLY A 140 -0.20 14.85 3.64
CA GLY A 140 0.44 14.34 2.41
C GLY A 140 1.48 15.31 1.83
N GLN A 141 1.22 16.62 1.87
CA GLN A 141 2.15 17.64 1.37
C GLN A 141 3.38 17.80 2.27
N MET A 142 3.22 17.68 3.58
CA MET A 142 4.31 17.86 4.55
C MET A 142 5.01 16.54 4.90
N HIS A 143 4.60 15.41 4.31
CA HIS A 143 5.14 14.11 4.65
C HIS A 143 6.61 14.01 4.24
N VAL A 144 7.46 13.70 5.22
CA VAL A 144 8.88 13.39 5.04
C VAL A 144 9.22 12.19 5.92
N PHE A 145 10.15 11.37 5.48
CA PHE A 145 10.57 10.18 6.23
C PHE A 145 11.63 10.50 7.29
N VAL A 146 12.41 11.57 7.05
CA VAL A 146 13.42 12.11 7.96
C VAL A 146 13.45 13.63 7.85
N ALA A 147 13.92 14.29 8.91
CA ALA A 147 14.11 15.74 8.90
C ALA A 147 14.97 16.14 7.68
N PRO A 148 14.50 17.07 6.82
CA PRO A 148 15.24 17.43 5.62
C PRO A 148 16.64 17.97 5.92
N ASP A 149 17.63 17.39 5.25
CA ASP A 149 19.05 17.74 5.39
C ASP A 149 19.66 17.86 3.98
N GLY A 150 20.05 19.10 3.63
CA GLY A 150 20.61 19.40 2.31
C GLY A 150 21.94 18.70 2.04
N GLN A 151 22.77 18.48 3.06
CA GLN A 151 24.06 17.79 2.89
C GLN A 151 23.85 16.31 2.55
N ARG A 152 22.96 15.64 3.30
CA ARG A 152 22.62 14.23 3.04
C ARG A 152 21.96 14.04 1.68
N SER A 153 21.13 15.00 1.26
CA SER A 153 20.50 14.97 -0.05
C SER A 153 21.50 14.95 -1.22
N HIS A 154 22.70 15.51 -1.05
CA HIS A 154 23.73 15.49 -2.08
C HIS A 154 24.52 14.16 -2.10
N GLY A 155 24.64 13.49 -0.96
CA GLY A 155 25.39 12.24 -0.83
C GLY A 155 24.58 10.97 -1.09
N ASP A 156 23.25 11.03 -0.94
CA ASP A 156 22.36 9.87 -1.10
C ASP A 156 21.05 10.26 -1.81
N ALA A 157 20.86 9.75 -3.03
CA ALA A 157 19.65 9.98 -3.82
C ALA A 157 18.36 9.45 -3.18
N LEU A 158 18.45 8.46 -2.28
CA LEU A 158 17.31 7.91 -1.54
C LEU A 158 17.31 8.32 -0.07
N TYR A 159 18.03 9.40 0.31
CA TYR A 159 18.21 9.75 1.73
C TYR A 159 16.89 9.90 2.51
N GLN A 160 15.82 10.36 1.85
CA GLN A 160 14.49 10.48 2.46
C GLN A 160 13.98 9.11 2.93
N PRO A 161 13.66 8.15 2.04
CA PRO A 161 13.14 6.86 2.47
C PRO A 161 14.21 5.93 3.09
N ARG A 162 15.51 6.21 2.96
CA ARG A 162 16.62 5.30 3.36
C ARG A 162 16.45 4.75 4.77
N SER A 163 16.17 5.61 5.74
CA SER A 163 16.05 5.20 7.15
C SER A 163 14.83 4.31 7.37
N PHE A 164 13.71 4.65 6.72
CA PHE A 164 12.47 3.86 6.79
C PHE A 164 12.64 2.50 6.13
N LEU A 165 13.27 2.44 4.95
CA LEU A 165 13.57 1.18 4.25
C LEU A 165 14.48 0.28 5.07
N THR A 166 15.49 0.87 5.73
CA THR A 166 16.39 0.12 6.62
C THR A 166 15.61 -0.44 7.80
N ALA A 167 14.84 0.39 8.50
CA ALA A 167 14.03 -0.05 9.63
C ALA A 167 12.97 -1.09 9.23
N PHE A 168 12.34 -0.93 8.07
CA PHE A 168 11.38 -1.90 7.53
C PHE A 168 12.07 -3.24 7.26
N ASN A 169 13.20 -3.25 6.56
CA ASN A 169 13.91 -4.49 6.26
C ASN A 169 14.41 -5.18 7.52
N ASP A 170 15.00 -4.43 8.46
CA ASP A 170 15.45 -4.95 9.75
C ASP A 170 14.28 -5.54 10.55
N HIS A 171 13.10 -4.91 10.50
CA HIS A 171 11.87 -5.42 11.11
C HIS A 171 11.38 -6.70 10.44
N MET A 172 11.39 -6.75 9.10
CA MET A 172 10.93 -7.92 8.33
C MET A 172 11.75 -9.17 8.60
N VAL A 173 13.07 -9.03 8.80
CA VAL A 173 13.99 -10.15 9.14
C VAL A 173 13.55 -10.87 10.43
N HIS A 174 12.97 -10.14 11.38
CA HIS A 174 12.51 -10.70 12.66
C HIS A 174 11.03 -11.09 12.64
N THR A 175 10.27 -10.61 11.67
CA THR A 175 8.82 -10.79 11.53
C THR A 175 8.49 -12.09 10.79
N MET A 176 9.29 -12.46 9.78
CA MET A 176 9.04 -13.68 9.00
C MET A 176 10.33 -14.41 8.61
N ALA A 177 10.26 -15.73 8.55
CA ALA A 177 11.31 -16.59 8.02
C ALA A 177 10.96 -17.07 6.60
N PRO A 178 11.93 -17.16 5.68
CA PRO A 178 11.68 -17.69 4.35
C PRO A 178 11.35 -19.18 4.41
N GLY A 179 10.47 -19.61 3.51
CA GLY A 179 10.18 -21.03 3.29
C GLY A 179 11.30 -21.73 2.50
N ARG A 180 11.03 -22.97 2.07
CA ARG A 180 12.00 -23.81 1.33
C ARG A 180 12.48 -23.20 0.01
N TYR A 181 11.64 -22.39 -0.64
CA TYR A 181 11.91 -21.82 -1.95
C TYR A 181 11.82 -20.30 -1.87
N MET A 182 12.77 -19.61 -2.50
CA MET A 182 12.77 -18.16 -2.63
C MET A 182 12.78 -17.79 -4.11
N CYS A 183 12.03 -16.76 -4.46
CA CYS A 183 12.05 -16.14 -5.78
C CYS A 183 12.58 -14.72 -5.61
N ILE A 184 13.44 -14.30 -6.54
CA ILE A 184 13.95 -12.94 -6.62
C ILE A 184 13.54 -12.41 -7.98
N ASP A 185 12.77 -11.32 -7.95
CA ASP A 185 12.29 -10.64 -9.15
C ASP A 185 12.23 -9.14 -8.88
N GLU A 186 12.18 -8.35 -9.95
CA GLU A 186 12.13 -6.90 -9.89
C GLU A 186 10.67 -6.42 -9.88
N SER A 187 10.38 -5.39 -9.07
CA SER A 187 9.10 -4.68 -9.12
C SER A 187 9.34 -3.23 -9.50
N MET A 188 8.49 -2.69 -10.36
CA MET A 188 8.57 -1.30 -10.82
C MET A 188 7.42 -0.48 -10.26
N ASN A 189 7.75 0.59 -9.54
CA ASN A 189 6.79 1.62 -9.15
C ASN A 189 6.87 2.75 -10.18
N GLN A 190 5.79 2.95 -10.95
CA GLN A 190 5.77 3.99 -11.96
C GLN A 190 5.80 5.37 -11.30
N TRP A 191 6.81 6.17 -11.66
CA TRP A 191 6.93 7.56 -11.24
C TRP A 191 7.28 8.43 -12.44
N LEU A 192 6.44 9.43 -12.73
CA LEU A 192 6.59 10.30 -13.90
C LEU A 192 7.41 11.57 -13.62
N GLY A 193 7.88 11.75 -12.38
CA GLY A 193 8.71 12.90 -12.00
C GLY A 193 7.98 14.25 -12.09
N MET A 194 8.77 15.32 -12.07
CA MET A 194 8.28 16.70 -12.19
C MET A 194 8.06 17.05 -13.67
N GLY A 195 6.81 17.35 -14.05
CA GLY A 195 6.49 17.99 -15.33
C GLY A 195 6.23 17.06 -16.51
N MET A 196 6.15 15.73 -16.34
CA MET A 196 5.66 14.86 -17.42
C MET A 196 4.13 14.72 -17.36
N PRO A 197 3.40 15.04 -18.45
CA PRO A 197 1.97 14.84 -18.50
C PRO A 197 1.64 13.35 -18.42
N ASN A 198 0.56 13.01 -17.70
CA ASN A 198 0.02 11.65 -17.69
C ASN A 198 -0.24 11.20 -19.14
N ILE A 199 0.46 10.16 -19.60
CA ILE A 199 0.47 9.71 -21.00
C ILE A 199 -0.89 9.10 -21.44
N LYS A 200 -1.89 9.06 -20.56
CA LYS A 200 -3.24 8.59 -20.90
C LYS A 200 -4.30 9.45 -20.22
N LYS A 201 -5.03 10.23 -21.02
CA LYS A 201 -6.42 10.61 -20.76
C LYS A 201 -7.30 9.86 -21.74
#